data_AF-A0A1Y1T854-F1
#
_entry.id   AF-A0A1Y1T854-F1
#
_cell.length_a   1.000
_cell.length_b   1.000
_cell.length_c   1.000
_cell.angle_alpha   90.00
_cell.angle_beta   90.00
_cell.angle_gamma   90.00
#
_symmetry.space_group_name_H-M   'P 1'
#
loop_
_entity.id
_entity.type
_entity.pdbx_description
1 polymer ?
#
loop_
_entity_poly.entity_id
_entity_poly.type
_entity_poly.pdbx_seq_one_letter_code
_entity_poly.pdbx_strand_id
1 'polypeptide(L)'
;MTRSSTSEMRKLVTSYYESGQSQTAFARDHGISKGKLCYWVNKFLKEESKKPEKSNFVSLSANPSTTPISSRSMHIRLGNGVEIEIPL
;
A
#
# COMPACT_ATOMS: atom_id res chain seq x y z
N MET A 1 24.45 -10.33 23.46
CA MET A 1 23.10 -9.75 23.24
C MET A 1 22.27 -10.72 22.41
N THR A 2 21.20 -11.28 22.96
CA THR A 2 20.21 -12.07 22.18
C THR A 2 19.34 -11.11 21.37
N ARG A 3 19.27 -11.32 20.05
CA ARG A 3 18.44 -10.52 19.15
C ARG A 3 16.98 -10.95 19.37
N SER A 4 16.20 -10.14 20.07
CA SER A 4 14.76 -10.40 20.26
C SER A 4 14.07 -10.47 18.90
N SER A 5 13.24 -11.49 18.69
CA SER A 5 12.48 -11.59 17.44
C SER A 5 11.41 -10.50 17.38
N THR A 6 11.09 -10.02 16.17
CA THR A 6 10.03 -9.01 15.96
C THR A 6 8.67 -9.49 16.49
N SER A 7 8.41 -10.80 16.43
CA SER A 7 7.17 -11.41 16.94
C SER A 7 7.05 -11.31 18.45
N GLU A 8 8.12 -11.61 19.19
CA GLU A 8 8.12 -11.47 20.66
C GLU A 8 7.94 -10.02 21.10
N MET A 9 8.58 -9.08 20.41
CA MET A 9 8.42 -7.67 20.72
C MET A 9 7.00 -7.17 20.42
N ARG A 10 6.31 -7.73 19.41
CA ARG A 10 4.90 -7.42 19.14
C ARG A 10 4.00 -7.88 20.27
N LYS A 11 4.17 -9.13 20.74
CA LYS A 11 3.42 -9.65 21.90
C LYS A 11 3.64 -8.78 23.14
N LEU A 12 4.89 -8.41 23.40
CA LEU A 12 5.25 -7.59 24.54
C LEU A 12 4.63 -6.18 24.48
N VAL A 13 4.59 -5.55 23.30
CA VAL A 13 3.91 -4.26 23.11
C VAL A 13 2.39 -4.40 23.26
N THR A 14 1.78 -5.48 22.79
CA THR A 14 0.35 -5.76 23.02
C THR A 14 0.05 -5.87 24.51
N SER A 15 0.83 -6.66 25.26
CA SER A 15 0.67 -6.77 26.71
C SER A 15 0.89 -5.43 27.44
N TYR A 16 1.76 -4.56 26.93
CA TYR A 16 1.91 -3.20 27.46
C TYR A 16 0.61 -2.40 27.35
N TYR A 17 -0.03 -2.41 26.18
CA TYR A 17 -1.30 -1.69 25.99
C TYR A 17 -2.44 -2.27 26.84
N GLU A 18 -2.47 -3.59 27.04
CA GLU A 18 -3.45 -4.26 27.91
C GLU A 18 -3.21 -3.97 29.39
N SER A 19 -1.97 -3.76 29.81
CA SER A 19 -1.60 -3.54 31.21
C SER A 19 -2.08 -2.20 31.78
N GLY A 20 -2.28 -1.18 30.94
CA GLY A 20 -2.56 0.20 31.37
C GLY A 20 -1.44 0.86 32.20
N GLN A 21 -0.28 0.22 32.34
CA GLN A 21 0.85 0.74 33.11
C GLN A 21 1.60 1.84 32.35
N SER A 22 2.36 2.65 33.08
CA SER A 22 3.34 3.55 32.44
C SER A 22 4.48 2.74 31.80
N GLN A 23 5.06 3.27 30.71
CA GLN A 23 6.20 2.61 30.03
C GLN A 23 7.36 2.31 30.98
N THR A 24 7.62 3.17 31.96
CA THR A 24 8.72 2.98 32.92
C THR A 24 8.45 1.80 33.85
N ALA A 25 7.21 1.67 34.35
CA ALA A 25 6.81 0.57 35.22
C ALA A 25 6.83 -0.76 34.46
N PHE A 26 6.16 -0.80 33.31
CA PHE A 26 6.10 -2.01 32.47
C PHE A 26 7.49 -2.47 32.03
N ALA A 27 8.35 -1.54 31.59
CA ALA A 27 9.70 -1.89 31.17
C ALA A 27 10.54 -2.50 32.30
N ARG A 28 10.40 -1.96 33.53
CA ARG A 28 11.07 -2.49 34.72
C ARG A 28 10.58 -3.90 35.07
N ASP A 29 9.27 -4.10 35.07
CA ASP A 29 8.65 -5.39 35.43
C ASP A 29 9.01 -6.49 34.41
N HIS A 30 9.20 -6.13 33.14
CA HIS A 30 9.58 -7.04 32.06
C HIS A 30 11.09 -7.09 31.77
N GLY A 31 11.93 -6.45 32.58
CA GLY A 31 13.39 -6.53 32.45
C GLY A 31 13.96 -5.91 31.17
N ILE A 32 13.26 -4.93 30.57
CA ILE A 32 13.72 -4.21 29.38
C ILE A 32 13.97 -2.74 29.68
N SER A 33 14.79 -2.09 28.86
CA SER A 33 14.95 -0.64 28.99
C SER A 33 13.72 0.09 28.47
N LYS A 34 13.36 1.21 29.11
CA LYS A 34 12.30 2.11 28.63
C LYS A 34 12.52 2.52 27.17
N GLY A 35 13.77 2.80 26.79
CA GLY A 35 14.13 3.16 25.41
C GLY A 35 13.81 2.04 24.42
N LYS A 36 14.07 0.78 24.79
CA LYS A 36 13.73 -0.39 23.95
C LYS A 36 12.22 -0.50 23.77
N LEU A 37 11.44 -0.37 24.83
CA LEU A 37 9.98 -0.38 24.74
C LEU A 37 9.46 0.76 23.85
N CYS A 38 9.93 1.99 24.09
CA CYS A 38 9.54 3.17 23.31
C CYS A 38 9.87 3.03 21.82
N TYR A 39 11.03 2.47 21.49
CA TYR A 39 11.39 2.17 20.10
C TYR A 39 10.37 1.24 19.43
N TRP A 40 10.01 0.13 20.08
CA TRP A 40 9.08 -0.84 19.51
C TRP A 40 7.64 -0.32 19.40
N VAL A 41 7.18 0.43 20.41
CA VAL A 41 5.89 1.13 20.36
C VAL A 41 5.82 2.05 19.14
N ASN A 42 6.82 2.92 18.95
CA ASN A 42 6.86 3.83 17.82
C ASN A 42 7.01 3.10 16.47
N LYS A 43 7.78 2.02 16.44
CA LYS A 43 7.98 1.23 15.23
C LYS A 43 6.66 0.60 14.75
N PHE A 44 5.90 -0.01 15.65
CA PHE A 44 4.62 -0.64 15.29
C PHE A 44 3.54 0.37 14.95
N LEU A 45 3.52 1.52 15.63
CA LEU A 45 2.61 2.63 15.27
C LEU A 45 2.86 3.11 13.83
N LYS A 46 4.13 3.24 13.43
CA LYS A 46 4.53 3.62 12.06
C LYS A 46 4.25 2.54 11.02
N GLU A 47 4.26 1.27 11.41
CA GLU A 47 3.86 0.17 10.52
C GLU A 47 2.35 0.16 10.29
N GLU A 48 1.54 0.45 11.31
CA GLU A 48 0.10 0.57 11.16
C GLU A 48 -0.30 1.79 10.32
N SER A 49 0.39 2.92 10.49
CA SER A 49 0.17 4.12 9.67
C SER A 49 0.64 3.98 8.22
N LYS A 50 1.39 2.93 7.88
CA LYS A 50 1.73 2.57 6.49
C LYS A 50 0.65 1.74 5.80
N LYS A 51 -0.43 1.34 6.49
CA LYS A 51 -1.66 1.01 5.76
C LYS A 51 -2.04 2.25 4.94
N PRO A 52 -2.27 2.11 3.64
CA PRO A 52 -2.54 3.26 2.79
C PRO A 52 -3.70 4.04 3.40
N GLU A 53 -3.41 5.29 3.81
CA GLU A 53 -4.42 6.34 3.94
C GLU A 53 -5.35 6.20 2.74
N LYS A 54 -6.66 6.14 2.98
CA LYS A 54 -7.71 5.88 1.98
C LYS A 54 -7.29 6.44 0.62
N SER A 55 -6.79 5.54 -0.22
CA SER A 55 -6.16 5.93 -1.47
C SER A 55 -7.26 6.49 -2.37
N ASN A 56 -7.19 7.78 -2.70
CA ASN A 56 -8.04 8.40 -3.72
C ASN A 56 -7.71 7.89 -5.15
N PHE A 57 -6.85 6.89 -5.26
CA PHE A 57 -6.55 6.21 -6.51
C PHE A 57 -7.77 5.40 -6.98
N VAL A 58 -8.34 5.83 -8.09
CA VAL A 58 -9.37 5.09 -8.83
C VAL A 58 -8.67 4.27 -9.91
N SER A 59 -8.58 2.95 -9.73
CA SER A 59 -8.10 2.05 -10.78
C SER A 59 -9.11 2.01 -11.94
N LEU A 60 -8.72 2.53 -13.10
CA LEU A 60 -9.48 2.37 -14.34
C LEU A 60 -8.96 1.13 -15.08
N SER A 61 -9.80 0.12 -15.27
CA SER A 61 -9.50 -1.02 -16.15
C SER A 61 -10.16 -0.81 -17.50
N ALA A 62 -9.38 -0.75 -18.58
CA ALA A 62 -9.93 -0.84 -19.93
C ALA A 62 -10.35 -2.28 -20.20
N ASN A 63 -11.61 -2.51 -20.55
CA ASN A 63 -12.07 -3.80 -21.03
C ASN A 63 -11.39 -4.08 -22.38
N PRO A 64 -10.73 -5.25 -22.58
CA PRO A 64 -10.12 -5.60 -23.87
C PRO A 64 -11.15 -5.93 -24.96
N SER A 65 -12.44 -5.63 -24.77
CA SER A 65 -13.50 -5.81 -25.78
C SER A 65 -13.51 -4.67 -26.81
N THR A 66 -12.34 -4.22 -27.21
CA THR A 66 -12.14 -3.56 -28.50
C THR A 66 -10.87 -4.19 -29.04
N THR A 67 -11.02 -5.40 -29.57
CA THR A 67 -10.11 -5.90 -30.59
C THR A 67 -9.83 -4.74 -31.54
N PRO A 68 -8.58 -4.26 -31.71
CA PRO A 68 -8.27 -3.45 -32.85
C PRO A 68 -8.40 -4.40 -34.04
N ILE A 69 -9.59 -4.47 -34.64
CA ILE A 69 -9.69 -4.76 -36.06
C ILE A 69 -8.71 -3.76 -36.66
N SER A 70 -7.63 -4.28 -37.25
CA SER A 70 -6.56 -3.53 -37.92
C SER A 70 -7.10 -2.17 -38.38
N SER A 71 -6.81 -1.12 -37.60
CA SER A 71 -7.47 0.19 -37.75
C SER A 71 -6.84 0.99 -38.89
N ARG A 72 -6.45 0.28 -39.95
CA ARG A 72 -5.81 0.83 -41.12
C ARG A 72 -6.87 0.81 -42.20
N SER A 73 -7.56 1.92 -42.37
CA SER A 73 -8.32 2.19 -43.58
C SER A 73 -7.57 3.20 -44.44
N MET A 74 -7.66 3.02 -45.76
CA MET A 74 -7.19 3.98 -46.74
C MET A 74 -8.34 4.94 -47.05
N HIS A 75 -8.13 6.23 -46.82
CA HIS A 75 -9.09 7.28 -47.17
C HIS A 75 -8.65 7.99 -48.45
N ILE A 76 -9.52 7.99 -49.46
CA ILE A 76 -9.30 8.69 -50.73
C ILE A 76 -10.30 9.85 -50.81
N ARG A 77 -9.79 11.07 -50.99
CA ARG A 77 -10.61 12.30 -51.11
C ARG A 77 -10.43 12.92 -52.49
N LEU A 78 -11.53 13.18 -53.19
CA LEU A 78 -11.56 13.82 -54.51
C LEU A 78 -12.03 15.28 -54.40
N GLY A 79 -11.50 16.16 -55.26
CA GLY A 79 -11.80 17.61 -55.24
C GLY A 79 -13.25 18.00 -55.56
N ASN A 80 -14.09 17.02 -55.91
CA ASN A 80 -15.53 17.17 -56.10
C ASN A 80 -16.36 16.78 -54.85
N GLY A 81 -15.69 16.51 -53.72
CA GLY A 81 -16.35 16.20 -52.44
C GLY A 81 -16.68 14.73 -52.23
N VAL A 82 -16.22 13.83 -53.12
CA VAL A 82 -16.37 12.39 -52.92
C VAL A 82 -15.28 11.87 -51.99
N GLU A 83 -15.69 11.12 -50.97
CA GLU A 83 -14.79 10.42 -50.04
C GLU A 83 -15.03 8.91 -50.11
N ILE A 84 -13.96 8.13 -50.17
CA ILE A 84 -13.99 6.66 -50.22
C ILE A 84 -13.13 6.13 -49.07
N GLU A 85 -13.68 5.20 -48.30
CA GLU A 85 -12.97 4.47 -47.24
C GLU A 85 -12.80 3.00 -47.64
N ILE A 86 -11.55 2.52 -47.64
CA ILE A 86 -11.21 1.13 -47.94
C ILE A 86 -10.56 0.49 -46.71
N PRO A 87 -11.15 -0.55 -46.09
CA PRO A 87 -10.51 -1.28 -45.02
C PRO A 87 -9.32 -2.11 -45.55
N LEU A 88 -8.20 -2.17 -44.80
CA LEU A 88 -6.99 -2.96 -45.12
C LEU A 88 -6.82 -4.18 -44.20
#